data_AF-A0A7X7KAG8-F1
#
_entry.id   AF-A0A7X7KAG8-F1
#
_cell.length_a   1.000
_cell.length_b   1.000
_cell.length_c   1.000
_cell.angle_alpha   90.00
_cell.angle_beta   90.00
_cell.angle_gamma   90.00
#
_symmetry.space_group_name_H-M   'P 1'
#
loop_
_entity.id
_entity.type
_entity.pdbx_description
1 polymer ?
#
loop_
_entity_poly.entity_id
_entity_poly.type
_entity_poly.pdbx_seq_one_letter_code
_entity_poly.pdbx_strand_id
1 'polypeptide(L)'
;MTSTLPAVARPGWRRPLPLPRVERLWRAPEAVVVVVVWVLLVTQQIAVSLSRPKMYVPLTEGGQDVPAWAATVTTVTNGGVVLLAVVVAGWRAREVPWHRWGLLLLTLAPWALVVARLVVLGRSPGALALVYPAIVIALWVVLPRLAVVEVLGYLTVATATISVLLGVVAPWAGLYVRAEGAELEKPIGPFGVLAGVMLSGNDLGLVLAVGFAAVLTIRVGAVRWPGLVVTLVAVGWSASRTAMVAVAAVLVALVVVNVVRRRGRVEDAQAPARAVQVVVAVGLGVLALVMVALPLLVSGDTAFSNRGRLWAFAIERFGEAPVLGWGADVFKQLAQSEENLGGHASHAHNLAAQVLVSGGLVLAVAMVALLGCAILRSARSAAQGWDWAPLFLTAFLVVAWFEVPLVLTDRIRQYPYVVVPLLVVLFVQPVAAAVRSSARSAEP
;
A
#
# COMPACT_ATOMS: atom_id res chain seq x y z
N MET A 1 -51.29 20.90 28.49
CA MET A 1 -50.56 21.20 27.23
C MET A 1 -49.18 21.73 27.61
N THR A 2 -48.20 20.84 27.75
CA THR A 2 -46.81 21.17 28.10
C THR A 2 -45.96 21.00 26.85
N SER A 3 -45.60 22.11 26.20
CA SER A 3 -44.74 22.10 25.03
C SER A 3 -43.27 21.97 25.47
N THR A 4 -42.72 20.77 25.39
CA THR A 4 -41.27 20.57 25.45
C THR A 4 -40.68 20.84 24.08
N LEU A 5 -40.03 22.00 23.92
CA LEU A 5 -39.16 22.29 22.78
C LEU A 5 -38.03 21.24 22.72
N PRO A 6 -37.70 20.67 21.56
CA PRO A 6 -36.59 19.72 21.45
C PRO A 6 -35.27 20.44 21.70
N ALA A 7 -34.48 19.87 22.63
CA ALA A 7 -33.15 20.34 22.94
C ALA A 7 -32.29 20.38 21.66
N VAL A 8 -31.83 21.59 21.32
CA VAL A 8 -30.84 21.82 20.27
C VAL A 8 -29.57 21.04 20.62
N ALA A 9 -29.32 19.95 19.91
CA ALA A 9 -28.12 19.14 20.07
C ALA A 9 -26.89 20.03 19.81
N ARG A 10 -26.09 20.27 20.85
CA ARG A 10 -24.80 20.97 20.73
C ARG A 10 -23.96 20.30 19.62
N PRO A 11 -23.21 21.07 18.81
CA PRO A 11 -22.34 20.54 17.76
C PRO A 11 -21.11 19.88 18.41
N GLY A 12 -21.31 18.73 19.06
CA GLY A 12 -20.24 17.86 19.52
C GLY A 12 -19.46 17.36 18.30
N TRP A 13 -18.14 17.35 18.42
CA TRP A 13 -17.25 16.70 17.47
C TRP A 13 -17.77 15.28 17.19
N ARG A 14 -18.34 15.06 15.99
CA ARG A 14 -18.69 13.70 15.56
C ARG A 14 -17.42 12.86 15.66
N ARG A 15 -17.56 11.68 16.26
CA ARG A 15 -16.49 10.68 16.40
C ARG A 15 -15.75 10.53 15.05
N PRO A 16 -14.42 10.38 15.03
CA PRO A 16 -13.69 10.21 13.79
C PRO A 16 -14.21 8.95 13.08
N LEU A 17 -14.61 9.10 11.81
CA LEU A 17 -14.87 8.05 10.83
C LEU A 17 -15.87 6.95 11.29
N PRO A 18 -17.19 7.14 11.10
CA PRO A 18 -18.20 6.22 11.64
C PRO A 18 -18.24 4.88 10.89
N LEU A 19 -17.36 3.92 11.17
CA LEU A 19 -17.44 2.54 10.68
C LEU A 19 -18.73 1.83 11.15
N PRO A 20 -19.41 0.99 10.32
CA PRO A 20 -20.62 0.28 10.73
C PRO A 20 -20.28 -0.73 11.83
N ARG A 21 -20.99 -0.74 12.97
CA ARG A 21 -20.73 -1.72 14.04
C ARG A 21 -20.94 -3.14 13.50
N VAL A 22 -19.95 -4.00 13.73
CA VAL A 22 -20.02 -5.44 13.42
C VAL A 22 -19.71 -6.17 14.71
N GLU A 23 -20.67 -6.95 15.22
CA GLU A 23 -20.57 -7.64 16.52
C GLU A 23 -19.41 -8.65 16.59
N ARG A 24 -18.86 -9.05 15.45
CA ARG A 24 -17.75 -10.02 15.35
C ARG A 24 -16.72 -9.64 14.28
N LEU A 25 -16.16 -8.42 14.38
CA LEU A 25 -15.17 -7.89 13.43
C LEU A 25 -14.08 -8.92 13.07
N TRP A 26 -13.48 -9.55 14.08
CA TRP A 26 -12.36 -10.48 13.94
C TRP A 26 -12.72 -11.87 13.42
N ARG A 27 -14.01 -12.24 13.43
CA ARG A 27 -14.47 -13.55 12.93
C ARG A 27 -15.02 -13.47 11.51
N ALA A 28 -15.06 -12.27 10.92
CA ALA A 28 -15.52 -12.09 9.56
C ALA A 28 -14.52 -12.71 8.57
N PRO A 29 -14.96 -13.41 7.50
CA PRO A 29 -14.06 -14.05 6.53
C PRO A 29 -13.00 -13.11 5.96
N GLU A 30 -13.40 -11.87 5.65
CA GLU A 30 -12.49 -10.85 5.13
C GLU A 30 -11.43 -10.42 6.15
N ALA A 31 -11.77 -10.38 7.45
CA ALA A 31 -10.81 -10.08 8.50
C ALA A 31 -9.82 -11.24 8.67
N VAL A 32 -10.31 -12.48 8.64
CA VAL A 32 -9.46 -13.68 8.70
C VAL A 32 -8.48 -13.71 7.54
N VAL A 33 -8.94 -13.50 6.29
CA VAL A 33 -8.06 -13.47 5.12
C VAL A 33 -6.99 -12.38 5.25
N VAL A 34 -7.38 -11.16 5.63
CA VAL A 34 -6.44 -10.03 5.81
C VAL A 34 -5.41 -10.33 6.91
N VAL A 35 -5.84 -10.87 8.05
CA VAL A 35 -4.94 -11.22 9.16
C VAL A 35 -4.01 -12.35 8.77
N VAL A 36 -4.50 -13.43 8.13
CA VAL A 36 -3.67 -14.56 7.72
C VAL A 36 -2.64 -14.13 6.68
N VAL A 37 -3.02 -13.33 5.67
CA VAL A 37 -2.07 -12.77 4.70
C VAL A 37 -1.01 -11.93 5.40
N TRP A 38 -1.41 -11.07 6.35
CA TRP A 38 -0.46 -10.28 7.12
C TRP A 38 0.49 -11.16 7.95
N VAL A 39 -0.03 -12.14 8.69
CA VAL A 39 0.78 -13.05 9.52
C VAL A 39 1.79 -13.78 8.64
N LEU A 40 1.36 -14.44 7.57
CA LEU A 40 2.25 -15.19 6.68
C LEU A 40 3.36 -14.31 6.10
N LEU A 41 3.00 -13.12 5.60
CA LEU A 41 3.98 -12.23 4.95
C LEU A 41 4.88 -11.49 5.94
N VAL A 42 4.42 -11.20 7.16
CA VAL A 42 5.24 -10.59 8.22
C VAL A 42 6.15 -11.63 8.88
N THR A 43 5.70 -12.88 9.04
CA THR A 43 6.54 -13.96 9.58
C THR A 43 7.79 -14.19 8.74
N GLN A 44 7.67 -14.21 7.40
CA GLN A 44 8.87 -14.28 6.55
C GLN A 44 9.75 -13.03 6.66
N GLN A 45 9.18 -11.84 6.86
CA GLN A 45 9.98 -10.62 7.06
C GLN A 45 10.78 -10.67 8.36
N ILE A 46 10.16 -11.16 9.44
CA ILE A 46 10.82 -11.38 10.73
C ILE A 46 11.90 -12.45 10.57
N ALA A 47 11.61 -13.57 9.91
CA ALA A 47 12.60 -14.62 9.67
C ALA A 47 13.82 -14.09 8.91
N VAL A 48 13.62 -13.33 7.82
CA VAL A 48 14.73 -12.71 7.08
C VAL A 48 15.48 -11.70 7.96
N SER A 49 14.77 -10.88 8.73
CA SER A 49 15.38 -9.90 9.64
C SER A 49 16.23 -10.55 10.74
N LEU A 50 15.82 -11.71 11.25
CA LEU A 50 16.55 -12.49 12.25
C LEU A 50 17.63 -13.38 11.62
N SER A 51 17.67 -13.50 10.30
CA SER A 51 18.66 -14.37 9.65
C SER A 51 19.98 -13.66 9.36
N ARG A 52 19.99 -12.33 9.33
CA ARG A 52 21.17 -11.54 8.96
C ARG A 52 21.09 -10.08 9.43
N PRO A 53 22.23 -9.41 9.61
CA PRO A 53 22.27 -7.96 9.82
C PRO A 53 21.65 -7.21 8.65
N LYS A 54 20.98 -6.09 8.94
CA LYS A 54 20.41 -5.20 7.91
C LYS A 54 21.45 -4.18 7.49
N MET A 55 22.16 -4.50 6.43
CA MET A 55 23.13 -3.61 5.83
C MET A 55 22.88 -3.52 4.33
N TYR A 56 23.36 -2.42 3.74
CA TYR A 56 23.44 -2.32 2.31
C TYR A 56 24.39 -3.39 1.76
N VAL A 57 23.96 -4.08 0.71
CA VAL A 57 24.86 -4.86 -0.16
C VAL A 57 24.56 -4.47 -1.60
N PRO A 58 25.57 -4.00 -2.36
CA PRO A 58 25.42 -3.72 -3.78
C PRO A 58 24.84 -4.91 -4.54
N LEU A 59 23.91 -4.65 -5.47
CA LEU A 59 23.38 -5.69 -6.34
C LEU A 59 24.46 -6.41 -7.16
N THR A 60 25.59 -5.74 -7.43
CA THR A 60 26.77 -6.30 -8.11
C THR A 60 27.46 -7.40 -7.34
N GLU A 61 27.36 -7.39 -6.01
CA GLU A 61 27.97 -8.41 -5.14
C GLU A 61 27.08 -9.64 -4.97
N GLY A 62 25.94 -9.67 -5.67
CA GLY A 62 24.93 -10.70 -5.53
C GLY A 62 23.94 -10.42 -4.40
N GLY A 63 22.88 -11.23 -4.33
CA GLY A 63 21.98 -11.18 -3.19
C GLY A 63 22.69 -11.73 -1.95
N GLN A 64 22.53 -11.10 -0.79
CA GLN A 64 22.97 -11.71 0.46
C GLN A 64 22.34 -13.09 0.61
N ASP A 65 23.17 -14.09 0.89
CA ASP A 65 22.71 -15.45 1.17
C ASP A 65 21.70 -15.42 2.33
N VAL A 66 20.55 -16.04 2.09
CA VAL A 66 19.53 -16.25 3.12
C VAL A 66 19.72 -17.67 3.63
N PRO A 67 19.98 -17.86 4.94
CA PRO A 67 20.08 -19.19 5.52
C PRO A 67 18.89 -20.08 5.16
N ALA A 68 19.13 -21.37 4.94
CA ALA A 68 18.13 -22.32 4.45
C ALA A 68 16.83 -22.33 5.27
N TRP A 69 16.91 -22.12 6.59
CA TRP A 69 15.74 -22.05 7.46
C TRP A 69 14.83 -20.84 7.15
N ALA A 70 15.42 -19.66 6.91
CA ALA A 70 14.67 -18.44 6.60
C ALA A 70 14.11 -18.48 5.17
N ALA A 71 14.85 -19.09 4.24
CA ALA A 71 14.37 -19.39 2.90
C ALA A 71 13.19 -20.38 2.92
N THR A 72 13.25 -21.39 3.80
CA THR A 72 12.16 -22.36 4.01
C THR A 72 10.91 -21.67 4.57
N VAL A 73 11.05 -20.83 5.60
CA VAL A 73 9.91 -20.05 6.16
C VAL A 73 9.29 -19.16 5.07
N THR A 74 10.10 -18.51 4.26
CA THR A 74 9.62 -17.69 3.13
C THR A 74 8.83 -18.55 2.14
N THR A 75 9.35 -19.71 1.75
CA THR A 75 8.67 -20.64 0.83
C THR A 75 7.34 -21.14 1.39
N VAL A 76 7.32 -21.61 2.64
CA VAL A 76 6.13 -22.12 3.31
C VAL A 76 5.06 -21.04 3.45
N THR A 77 5.43 -19.83 3.86
CA THR A 77 4.46 -18.73 4.02
C THR A 77 3.89 -18.28 2.69
N ASN A 78 4.70 -18.21 1.62
CA ASN A 78 4.20 -17.91 0.27
C ASN A 78 3.25 -19.00 -0.25
N GLY A 79 3.60 -20.28 -0.06
CA GLY A 79 2.72 -21.41 -0.34
C GLY A 79 1.42 -21.35 0.47
N GLY A 80 1.48 -20.91 1.73
CA GLY A 80 0.33 -20.68 2.59
C GLY A 80 -0.63 -19.62 2.05
N VAL A 81 -0.12 -18.54 1.44
CA VAL A 81 -0.97 -17.51 0.80
C VAL A 81 -1.69 -18.08 -0.43
N VAL A 82 -0.99 -18.88 -1.24
CA VAL A 82 -1.59 -19.56 -2.40
C VAL A 82 -2.65 -20.56 -1.95
N LEU A 83 -2.35 -21.38 -0.94
CA LEU A 83 -3.28 -22.35 -0.36
C LEU A 83 -4.53 -21.66 0.21
N LEU A 84 -4.36 -20.54 0.93
CA LEU A 84 -5.47 -19.73 1.42
C LEU A 84 -6.40 -19.30 0.28
N ALA A 85 -5.84 -18.81 -0.84
CA ALA A 85 -6.62 -18.41 -1.99
C ALA A 85 -7.39 -19.58 -2.61
N VAL A 86 -6.76 -20.75 -2.74
CA VAL A 86 -7.41 -21.97 -3.23
C VAL A 86 -8.57 -22.39 -2.32
N VAL A 87 -8.36 -22.43 -1.01
CA VAL A 87 -9.39 -22.82 -0.04
C VAL A 87 -10.56 -21.84 -0.07
N VAL A 88 -10.29 -20.54 -0.05
CA VAL A 88 -11.33 -19.50 -0.07
C VAL A 88 -12.10 -19.53 -1.40
N ALA A 89 -11.40 -19.68 -2.54
CA ALA A 89 -12.03 -19.79 -3.85
C ALA A 89 -12.90 -21.04 -3.96
N GLY A 90 -12.41 -22.20 -3.52
CA GLY A 90 -13.20 -23.44 -3.48
C GLY A 90 -14.45 -23.33 -2.61
N TRP A 91 -14.37 -22.55 -1.53
CA TRP A 91 -15.49 -22.34 -0.62
C TRP A 91 -16.56 -21.40 -1.18
N ARG A 92 -16.20 -20.26 -1.81
CA ARG A 92 -17.18 -19.19 -2.13
C ARG A 92 -17.13 -18.60 -3.55
N ALA A 93 -16.25 -19.05 -4.45
CA ALA A 93 -16.15 -18.42 -5.77
C ALA A 93 -17.48 -18.45 -6.56
N ARG A 94 -18.31 -19.48 -6.35
CA ARG A 94 -19.64 -19.62 -6.98
C ARG A 94 -20.66 -18.59 -6.49
N GLU A 95 -20.44 -18.00 -5.31
CA GLU A 95 -21.34 -16.99 -4.73
C GLU A 95 -21.03 -15.57 -5.24
N VAL A 96 -19.92 -15.40 -5.97
CA VAL A 96 -19.48 -14.06 -6.41
C VAL A 96 -20.31 -13.59 -7.61
N PRO A 97 -20.99 -12.43 -7.52
CA PRO A 97 -21.81 -11.93 -8.60
C PRO A 97 -21.01 -11.65 -9.88
N TRP A 98 -21.58 -11.98 -11.04
CA TRP A 98 -20.94 -11.80 -12.36
C TRP A 98 -20.41 -10.37 -12.62
N HIS A 99 -21.12 -9.34 -12.15
CA HIS A 99 -20.73 -7.94 -12.33
C HIS A 99 -19.43 -7.57 -11.59
N ARG A 100 -18.90 -8.44 -10.71
CA ARG A 100 -17.65 -8.23 -9.98
C ARG A 100 -16.42 -8.75 -10.72
N TRP A 101 -16.60 -9.53 -11.78
CA TRP A 101 -15.50 -10.11 -12.55
C TRP A 101 -14.68 -9.05 -13.28
N GLY A 102 -15.31 -7.96 -13.72
CA GLY A 102 -14.59 -6.84 -14.33
C GLY A 102 -13.54 -6.22 -13.40
N LEU A 103 -13.83 -6.14 -12.09
CA LEU A 103 -12.85 -5.65 -11.11
C LEU A 103 -11.72 -6.66 -10.87
N LEU A 104 -12.02 -7.96 -10.88
CA LEU A 104 -11.00 -9.02 -10.81
C LEU A 104 -10.03 -8.90 -11.99
N LEU A 105 -10.56 -8.85 -13.21
CA LEU A 105 -9.77 -8.71 -14.43
C LEU A 105 -8.94 -7.43 -14.41
N LEU A 106 -9.53 -6.30 -13.99
CA LEU A 106 -8.81 -5.03 -13.84
C LEU A 106 -7.62 -5.15 -12.86
N THR A 107 -7.80 -5.85 -11.73
CA THR A 107 -6.73 -6.03 -10.75
C THR A 107 -5.65 -7.02 -11.21
N LEU A 108 -6.01 -8.06 -11.97
CA LEU A 108 -5.06 -9.05 -12.46
C LEU A 108 -4.34 -8.61 -13.74
N ALA A 109 -4.92 -7.69 -14.52
CA ALA A 109 -4.38 -7.28 -15.82
C ALA A 109 -2.92 -6.79 -15.74
N PRO A 110 -2.52 -5.86 -14.85
CA PRO A 110 -1.14 -5.39 -14.87
C PRO A 110 -0.16 -6.47 -14.39
N TRP A 111 -0.60 -7.44 -13.55
CA TRP A 111 0.23 -8.61 -13.20
C TRP A 111 0.43 -9.53 -14.41
N ALA A 112 -0.66 -9.85 -15.10
CA ALA A 112 -0.64 -10.73 -16.28
C ALA A 112 0.25 -10.16 -17.38
N LEU A 113 0.20 -8.84 -17.60
CA LEU A 113 1.06 -8.14 -18.56
C LEU A 113 2.54 -8.26 -18.19
N VAL A 114 2.90 -8.05 -16.92
CA VAL A 114 4.28 -8.18 -16.45
C VAL A 114 4.78 -9.61 -16.62
N VAL A 115 3.99 -10.60 -16.21
CA VAL A 115 4.37 -12.02 -16.32
C VAL A 115 4.48 -12.45 -17.77
N ALA A 116 3.51 -12.08 -18.62
CA ALA A 116 3.56 -12.38 -20.04
C ALA A 116 4.79 -11.75 -20.70
N ARG A 117 5.14 -10.52 -20.34
CA ARG A 117 6.34 -9.86 -20.85
C ARG A 117 7.62 -10.59 -20.46
N LEU A 118 7.73 -11.07 -19.22
CA LEU A 118 8.88 -11.89 -18.79
C LEU A 118 8.99 -13.17 -19.63
N VAL A 119 7.88 -13.88 -19.82
CA VAL A 119 7.84 -15.13 -20.62
C VAL A 119 8.26 -14.87 -22.07
N VAL A 120 7.75 -13.80 -22.70
CA VAL A 120 8.13 -13.41 -24.07
C VAL A 120 9.62 -13.10 -24.19
N LEU A 121 10.24 -12.58 -23.13
CA LEU A 121 11.68 -12.32 -23.07
C LEU A 121 12.51 -13.57 -22.74
N GLY A 122 11.90 -14.76 -22.72
CA GLY A 122 12.57 -16.02 -22.36
C GLY A 122 12.89 -16.12 -20.86
N ARG A 123 12.27 -15.30 -20.02
CA ARG A 123 12.53 -15.22 -18.57
C ARG A 123 11.40 -15.92 -17.81
N SER A 124 11.75 -16.80 -16.88
CA SER A 124 10.75 -17.51 -16.08
C SER A 124 10.29 -16.67 -14.88
N PRO A 125 8.97 -16.44 -14.70
CA PRO A 125 8.46 -15.82 -13.49
C PRO A 125 8.74 -16.74 -12.29
N GLY A 126 9.35 -16.20 -11.23
CA GLY A 126 9.57 -16.98 -10.01
C GLY A 126 8.24 -17.35 -9.33
N ALA A 127 8.26 -18.40 -8.49
CA ALA A 127 7.07 -18.85 -7.74
C ALA A 127 6.40 -17.74 -6.91
N LEU A 128 7.20 -16.75 -6.49
CA LEU A 128 6.78 -15.52 -5.82
C LEU A 128 5.73 -14.72 -6.60
N ALA A 129 5.74 -14.79 -7.93
CA ALA A 129 4.79 -14.09 -8.78
C ALA A 129 3.34 -14.52 -8.52
N LEU A 130 3.09 -15.71 -7.94
CA LEU A 130 1.74 -16.20 -7.65
C LEU A 130 1.13 -15.60 -6.37
N VAL A 131 1.92 -14.94 -5.52
CA VAL A 131 1.41 -14.37 -4.26
C VAL A 131 0.44 -13.22 -4.53
N TYR A 132 0.73 -12.36 -5.51
CA TYR A 132 -0.17 -11.27 -5.89
C TYR A 132 -1.56 -11.77 -6.34
N PRO A 133 -1.68 -12.62 -7.38
CA PRO A 133 -2.99 -13.10 -7.83
C PRO A 133 -3.70 -13.91 -6.75
N ALA A 134 -2.98 -14.65 -5.89
CA ALA A 134 -3.58 -15.36 -4.76
C ALA A 134 -4.30 -14.39 -3.79
N ILE A 135 -3.66 -13.28 -3.40
CA ILE A 135 -4.28 -12.27 -2.53
C ILE A 135 -5.48 -11.61 -3.24
N VAL A 136 -5.34 -11.28 -4.52
CA VAL A 136 -6.42 -10.71 -5.34
C VAL A 136 -7.64 -11.62 -5.35
N ILE A 137 -7.46 -12.90 -5.66
CA ILE A 137 -8.53 -13.90 -5.73
C ILE A 137 -9.16 -14.08 -4.34
N ALA A 138 -8.37 -14.25 -3.28
CA ALA A 138 -8.88 -14.43 -1.93
C ALA A 138 -9.76 -13.25 -1.50
N LEU A 139 -9.31 -12.01 -1.72
CA LEU A 139 -10.08 -10.81 -1.37
C LEU A 139 -11.28 -10.57 -2.29
N TRP A 140 -11.17 -10.89 -3.57
CA TRP A 140 -12.27 -10.81 -4.52
C TRP A 140 -13.41 -11.75 -4.11
N VAL A 141 -13.09 -12.97 -3.67
CA VAL A 141 -14.09 -13.97 -3.25
C VAL A 141 -14.77 -13.60 -1.94
N VAL A 142 -14.03 -13.13 -0.92
CA VAL A 142 -14.63 -12.76 0.38
C VAL A 142 -15.38 -11.43 0.37
N LEU A 143 -15.24 -10.62 -0.69
CA LEU A 143 -15.94 -9.35 -0.90
C LEU A 143 -15.91 -8.44 0.35
N PRO A 144 -14.75 -7.82 0.67
CA PRO A 144 -14.52 -7.16 1.95
C PRO A 144 -15.57 -6.09 2.26
N ARG A 145 -15.90 -5.95 3.55
CA ARG A 145 -16.71 -4.85 4.07
C ARG A 145 -15.82 -3.76 4.64
N LEU A 146 -16.30 -2.52 4.68
CA LEU A 146 -15.55 -1.37 5.23
C LEU A 146 -15.05 -1.59 6.66
N ALA A 147 -15.72 -2.45 7.45
CA ALA A 147 -15.29 -2.78 8.79
C ALA A 147 -13.86 -3.35 8.86
N VAL A 148 -13.39 -4.04 7.81
CA VAL A 148 -12.02 -4.61 7.74
C VAL A 148 -10.93 -3.54 7.82
N VAL A 149 -11.26 -2.28 7.54
CA VAL A 149 -10.31 -1.16 7.65
C VAL A 149 -9.82 -0.97 9.09
N GLU A 150 -10.67 -1.23 10.08
CA GLU A 150 -10.25 -1.17 11.49
C GLU A 150 -9.21 -2.28 11.78
N VAL A 151 -9.35 -3.46 11.18
CA VAL A 151 -8.35 -4.55 11.25
C VAL A 151 -7.03 -4.09 10.64
N LEU A 152 -7.05 -3.45 9.47
CA LEU A 152 -5.84 -2.86 8.86
C LEU A 152 -5.16 -1.85 9.78
N GLY A 153 -5.95 -1.07 10.54
CA GLY A 153 -5.44 -0.17 11.58
C GLY A 153 -4.69 -0.91 12.67
N TYR A 154 -5.28 -1.96 13.24
CA TYR A 154 -4.62 -2.80 14.24
C TYR A 154 -3.35 -3.48 13.70
N LEU A 155 -3.36 -3.97 12.45
CA LEU A 155 -2.19 -4.60 11.83
C LEU A 155 -1.06 -3.60 11.55
N THR A 156 -1.41 -2.34 11.23
CA THR A 156 -0.43 -1.25 11.11
C THR A 156 0.22 -0.95 12.45
N VAL A 157 -0.58 -0.83 13.52
CA VAL A 157 -0.07 -0.63 14.89
C VAL A 157 0.82 -1.81 15.31
N ALA A 158 0.38 -3.05 15.08
CA ALA A 158 1.17 -4.24 15.39
C ALA A 158 2.52 -4.23 14.64
N THR A 159 2.53 -3.84 13.36
CA THR A 159 3.76 -3.71 12.57
C THR A 159 4.70 -2.66 13.14
N ALA A 160 4.18 -1.49 13.53
CA ALA A 160 4.95 -0.43 14.17
C ALA A 160 5.53 -0.91 15.51
N THR A 161 4.72 -1.53 16.35
CA THR A 161 5.13 -2.05 17.66
C THR A 161 6.20 -3.14 17.52
N ILE A 162 5.99 -4.15 16.67
CA ILE A 162 6.99 -5.21 16.43
C ILE A 162 8.29 -4.60 15.90
N SER A 163 8.19 -3.62 14.99
CA SER A 163 9.36 -2.95 14.44
C SER A 163 10.16 -2.20 15.51
N VAL A 164 9.49 -1.42 16.36
CA VAL A 164 10.11 -0.73 17.49
C VAL A 164 10.72 -1.72 18.47
N LEU A 165 10.02 -2.81 18.80
CA LEU A 165 10.55 -3.86 19.67
C LEU A 165 11.80 -4.52 19.09
N LEU A 166 11.83 -4.82 17.78
CA LEU A 166 13.03 -5.31 17.11
C LEU A 166 14.17 -4.30 17.22
N GLY A 167 13.90 -3.01 16.98
CA GLY A 167 14.92 -1.95 17.09
C GLY A 167 15.52 -1.82 18.49
N VAL A 168 14.72 -2.06 19.54
CA VAL A 168 15.15 -1.93 20.95
C VAL A 168 15.75 -3.23 21.50
N VAL A 169 15.07 -4.36 21.31
CA VAL A 169 15.39 -5.65 21.95
C VAL A 169 16.39 -6.47 21.12
N ALA A 170 16.34 -6.36 19.80
CA ALA A 170 17.25 -7.06 18.88
C ALA A 170 17.82 -6.09 17.83
N PRO A 171 18.63 -5.08 18.22
CA PRO A 171 19.04 -3.99 17.33
C PRO A 171 19.70 -4.47 16.02
N TRP A 172 20.45 -5.57 16.06
CA TRP A 172 21.07 -6.19 14.87
C TRP A 172 20.06 -6.64 13.80
N ALA A 173 18.84 -6.98 14.21
CA ALA A 173 17.73 -7.37 13.33
C ALA A 173 16.77 -6.21 13.05
N GLY A 174 16.70 -5.21 13.93
CA GLY A 174 15.75 -4.09 13.84
C GLY A 174 16.31 -2.81 13.22
N LEU A 175 17.61 -2.58 13.32
CA LEU A 175 18.26 -1.36 12.85
C LEU A 175 19.05 -1.61 11.58
N TYR A 176 19.01 -0.63 10.68
CA TYR A 176 19.85 -0.61 9.51
C TYR A 176 21.24 -0.09 9.88
N VAL A 177 22.26 -0.90 9.57
CA VAL A 177 23.68 -0.62 9.82
C VAL A 177 24.29 -0.03 8.55
N ARG A 178 25.07 1.05 8.71
CA ARG A 178 25.82 1.66 7.61
C ARG A 178 26.89 0.69 7.15
N ALA A 179 27.05 0.52 5.84
CA ALA A 179 28.25 -0.12 5.30
C ALA A 179 29.46 0.82 5.49
N GLU A 180 30.62 0.28 5.88
CA GLU A 180 31.88 1.04 5.91
C GLU A 180 32.17 1.61 4.50
N GLY A 181 32.55 2.89 4.42
CA GLY A 181 32.81 3.58 3.15
C GLY A 181 31.59 4.18 2.43
N ALA A 182 30.36 3.94 2.91
CA ALA A 182 29.15 4.54 2.34
C ALA A 182 28.89 5.97 2.87
N GLU A 183 29.84 6.90 2.64
CA GLU A 183 29.77 8.29 3.12
C GLU A 183 28.56 9.09 2.57
N LEU A 184 28.00 8.64 1.44
CA LEU A 184 26.84 9.26 0.76
C LEU A 184 25.47 8.80 1.30
N GLU A 185 25.43 7.81 2.21
CA GLU A 185 24.17 7.37 2.81
C GLU A 185 23.63 8.34 3.87
N LYS A 186 22.30 8.28 4.09
CA LYS A 186 21.53 9.16 4.97
C LYS A 186 22.23 9.39 6.31
N PRO A 187 22.15 10.61 6.89
CA PRO A 187 22.64 10.84 8.25
C PRO A 187 21.93 9.89 9.22
N ILE A 188 22.74 9.06 9.88
CA ILE A 188 22.27 8.11 10.89
C ILE A 188 22.27 8.88 12.21
N GLY A 189 21.08 9.04 12.80
CA GLY A 189 20.95 9.60 14.14
C GLY A 189 21.60 8.68 15.20
N PRO A 190 21.72 9.15 16.46
CA PRO A 190 22.40 8.38 17.52
C PRO A 190 21.75 7.02 17.83
N PHE A 191 20.52 6.78 17.37
CA PHE A 191 19.74 5.56 17.60
C PHE A 191 19.66 4.65 16.37
N GLY A 192 20.47 4.87 15.34
CA GLY A 192 20.37 4.13 14.09
C GLY A 192 19.13 4.49 13.27
N VAL A 193 18.94 3.80 12.14
CA VAL A 193 17.74 3.92 11.31
C VAL A 193 16.85 2.69 11.52
N LEU A 194 15.61 2.90 11.99
CA LEU A 194 14.68 1.81 12.23
C LEU A 194 14.21 1.18 10.91
N ALA A 195 14.64 -0.04 10.64
CA ALA A 195 14.12 -0.86 9.54
C ALA A 195 13.02 -1.82 10.03
N GLY A 196 13.04 -2.19 11.31
CA GLY A 196 11.95 -2.91 11.96
C GLY A 196 11.77 -4.32 11.42
N VAL A 197 10.58 -4.64 10.91
CA VAL A 197 10.36 -5.89 10.14
C VAL A 197 10.83 -5.78 8.69
N MET A 198 11.02 -4.57 8.16
CA MET A 198 11.43 -4.34 6.76
C MET A 198 12.95 -4.37 6.62
N LEU A 199 13.45 -4.45 5.38
CA LEU A 199 14.90 -4.47 5.11
C LEU A 199 15.56 -3.09 5.20
N SER A 200 14.79 -2.00 5.08
CA SER A 200 15.28 -0.63 5.12
C SER A 200 14.31 0.28 5.88
N GLY A 201 14.82 1.40 6.41
CA GLY A 201 13.97 2.44 6.98
C GLY A 201 13.03 3.09 5.97
N ASN A 202 13.40 3.14 4.68
CA ASN A 202 12.50 3.62 3.63
C ASN A 202 11.27 2.72 3.48
N ASP A 203 11.48 1.40 3.41
CA ASP A 203 10.39 0.42 3.30
C ASP A 203 9.50 0.46 4.54
N LEU A 204 10.07 0.53 5.75
CA LEU A 204 9.29 0.65 6.98
C LEU A 204 8.46 1.93 7.00
N GLY A 205 9.09 3.07 6.73
CA GLY A 205 8.42 4.36 6.69
C GLY A 205 7.27 4.36 5.68
N LEU A 206 7.48 3.80 4.49
CA LEU A 206 6.46 3.65 3.45
C LEU A 206 5.25 2.87 3.96
N VAL A 207 5.46 1.66 4.50
CA VAL A 207 4.32 0.81 4.90
C VAL A 207 3.54 1.43 6.07
N LEU A 208 4.22 2.10 7.00
CA LEU A 208 3.57 2.77 8.12
C LEU A 208 2.84 4.04 7.69
N ALA A 209 3.41 4.84 6.78
CA ALA A 209 2.74 6.03 6.25
C ALA A 209 1.48 5.68 5.46
N VAL A 210 1.53 4.61 4.65
CA VAL A 210 0.37 4.11 3.89
C VAL A 210 -0.69 3.54 4.85
N GLY A 211 -0.28 2.81 5.88
CA GLY A 211 -1.18 2.26 6.90
C GLY A 211 -1.75 3.30 7.89
N PHE A 212 -1.13 4.47 8.00
CA PHE A 212 -1.46 5.50 9.00
C PHE A 212 -2.95 5.89 8.99
N ALA A 213 -3.54 6.04 7.80
CA ALA A 213 -4.95 6.36 7.65
C ALA A 213 -5.88 5.30 8.29
N ALA A 214 -5.49 4.02 8.28
CA ALA A 214 -6.27 2.94 8.88
C ALA A 214 -6.23 3.02 10.42
N VAL A 215 -5.12 3.45 11.01
CA VAL A 215 -4.98 3.64 12.47
C VAL A 215 -6.00 4.67 12.98
N LEU A 216 -6.27 5.73 12.21
CA LEU A 216 -7.28 6.75 12.55
C LEU A 216 -8.71 6.17 12.66
N THR A 217 -8.97 5.03 12.05
CA THR A 217 -10.30 4.37 12.05
C THR A 217 -10.54 3.48 13.27
N ILE A 218 -9.50 3.20 14.07
CA ILE A 218 -9.63 2.38 15.28
C ILE A 218 -10.61 3.07 16.24
N ARG A 219 -11.66 2.35 16.63
CA ARG A 219 -12.74 2.91 17.46
C ARG A 219 -12.35 3.00 18.92
N VAL A 220 -11.55 2.05 19.39
CA VAL A 220 -11.11 1.97 20.79
C VAL A 220 -10.03 3.02 21.02
N GLY A 221 -10.41 4.14 21.64
CA GLY A 221 -9.51 5.27 21.91
C GLY A 221 -8.23 4.87 22.66
N ALA A 222 -8.35 3.93 23.60
CA ALA A 222 -7.23 3.38 24.36
C ALA A 222 -6.19 2.64 23.50
N VAL A 223 -6.57 2.14 22.31
CA VAL A 223 -5.63 1.55 21.35
C VAL A 223 -5.25 2.53 20.26
N ARG A 224 -6.21 3.36 19.80
CA ARG A 224 -5.97 4.34 18.73
C ARG A 224 -4.88 5.33 19.10
N TRP A 225 -4.96 5.96 20.28
CA TRP A 225 -4.02 7.03 20.62
C TRP A 225 -2.59 6.51 20.81
N PRO A 226 -2.34 5.45 21.63
CA PRO A 226 -1.01 4.84 21.67
C PRO A 226 -0.57 4.31 20.31
N GLY A 227 -1.50 3.74 19.53
CA GLY A 227 -1.25 3.25 18.17
C GLY A 227 -0.77 4.34 17.20
N LEU A 228 -1.36 5.53 17.26
CA LEU A 228 -0.92 6.68 16.47
C LEU A 228 0.47 7.13 16.91
N VAL A 229 0.72 7.23 18.23
CA VAL A 229 2.01 7.64 18.77
C VAL A 229 3.11 6.67 18.34
N VAL A 230 2.94 5.36 18.54
CA VAL A 230 3.95 4.37 18.15
C VAL A 230 4.18 4.36 16.64
N THR A 231 3.14 4.55 15.83
CA THR A 231 3.27 4.64 14.37
C THR A 231 4.06 5.88 13.96
N LEU A 232 3.79 7.04 14.54
CA LEU A 232 4.51 8.29 14.25
C LEU A 232 5.96 8.23 14.73
N VAL A 233 6.22 7.67 15.91
CA VAL A 233 7.59 7.43 16.42
C VAL A 233 8.35 6.52 15.47
N ALA A 234 7.75 5.40 15.03
CA ALA A 234 8.39 4.48 14.10
C ALA A 234 8.64 5.13 12.72
N VAL A 235 7.71 5.93 12.20
CA VAL A 235 7.92 6.72 10.96
C VAL A 235 9.08 7.70 11.15
N GLY A 236 9.13 8.42 12.27
CA GLY A 236 10.23 9.33 12.59
C GLY A 236 11.58 8.63 12.65
N TRP A 237 11.65 7.54 13.41
CA TRP A 237 12.87 6.74 13.61
C TRP A 237 13.31 6.00 12.34
N SER A 238 12.42 5.74 11.39
CA SER A 238 12.77 5.19 10.07
C SER A 238 13.59 6.14 9.19
N ALA A 239 13.71 7.42 9.57
CA ALA A 239 14.40 8.47 8.82
C ALA A 239 13.95 8.57 7.34
N SER A 240 12.70 8.20 7.05
CA SER A 240 12.12 8.28 5.70
C SER A 240 11.41 9.61 5.50
N ARG A 241 12.09 10.56 4.83
CA ARG A 241 11.53 11.87 4.46
C ARG A 241 10.23 11.73 3.65
N THR A 242 10.20 10.79 2.70
CA THR A 242 9.01 10.49 1.89
C THR A 242 7.84 10.05 2.77
N ALA A 243 8.07 9.20 3.78
CA ALA A 243 7.03 8.75 4.70
C ALA A 243 6.48 9.89 5.57
N MET A 244 7.35 10.76 6.08
CA MET A 244 6.95 11.94 6.86
C MET A 244 6.06 12.89 6.02
N VAL A 245 6.45 13.14 4.76
CA VAL A 245 5.65 13.96 3.82
C VAL A 245 4.31 13.29 3.52
N ALA A 246 4.28 11.97 3.33
CA ALA A 246 3.03 11.24 3.11
C ALA A 246 2.08 11.32 4.31
N VAL A 247 2.58 11.16 5.54
CA VAL A 247 1.77 11.35 6.77
C VAL A 247 1.24 12.78 6.86
N ALA A 248 2.07 13.79 6.60
CA ALA A 248 1.64 15.19 6.57
C ALA A 248 0.54 15.43 5.52
N ALA A 249 0.69 14.88 4.31
CA ALA A 249 -0.31 14.97 3.25
C ALA A 249 -1.64 14.30 3.63
N VAL A 250 -1.61 13.17 4.35
CA VAL A 250 -2.81 12.53 4.91
C VAL A 250 -3.52 13.46 5.89
N LEU A 251 -2.78 14.10 6.81
CA LEU A 251 -3.37 15.03 7.77
C LEU A 251 -3.98 16.26 7.09
N VAL A 252 -3.30 16.81 6.08
CA VAL A 252 -3.83 17.93 5.27
C VAL A 252 -5.09 17.50 4.53
N ALA A 253 -5.08 16.35 3.86
CA ALA A 253 -6.26 15.83 3.17
C ALA A 253 -7.44 15.62 4.12
N LEU A 254 -7.19 15.11 5.33
CA LEU A 254 -8.21 14.97 6.38
C LEU A 254 -8.81 16.33 6.76
N VAL A 255 -7.98 17.36 6.95
CA VAL A 255 -8.45 18.72 7.25
C VAL A 255 -9.27 19.28 6.09
N VAL A 256 -8.79 19.18 4.85
CA VAL A 256 -9.47 19.66 3.65
C VAL A 256 -10.86 19.02 3.50
N VAL A 257 -10.94 17.69 3.59
CA VAL A 257 -12.22 16.96 3.51
C VAL A 257 -13.20 17.41 4.59
N ASN A 258 -12.72 17.59 5.82
CA ASN A 258 -13.56 18.05 6.93
C ASN A 258 -14.03 19.50 6.76
N VAL A 259 -13.19 20.40 6.26
CA VAL A 259 -13.54 21.81 6.01
C VAL A 259 -14.61 21.90 4.92
N VAL A 260 -14.41 21.22 3.79
CA VAL A 260 -15.37 21.21 2.66
C VAL A 260 -16.73 20.66 3.12
N ARG A 261 -16.71 19.56 3.90
CA ARG A 261 -17.93 18.97 4.46
C ARG A 261 -18.69 19.90 5.41
N ARG A 262 -17.99 20.75 6.17
CA ARG A 262 -18.61 21.69 7.12
C ARG A 262 -19.21 22.92 6.45
N ARG A 263 -18.58 23.42 5.38
CA ARG A 263 -19.04 24.62 4.66
C ARG A 263 -20.34 24.41 3.88
N GLY A 264 -20.60 23.20 3.38
CA GLY A 264 -21.82 22.90 2.62
C GLY A 264 -23.07 22.60 3.46
N ARG A 265 -23.12 22.98 4.74
CA ARG A 265 -24.27 22.69 5.64
C ARG A 265 -25.38 23.74 5.62
N VAL A 266 -25.30 24.76 4.77
CA VAL A 266 -26.13 25.96 4.95
C VAL A 266 -27.53 25.82 4.34
N GLU A 267 -27.76 25.06 3.26
CA GLU A 267 -29.11 25.00 2.65
C GLU A 267 -29.49 23.67 1.95
N ASP A 268 -28.54 22.83 1.52
CA ASP A 268 -28.81 21.60 0.77
C ASP A 268 -28.01 20.39 1.27
N ALA A 269 -28.69 19.29 1.63
CA ALA A 269 -28.04 18.08 2.14
C ALA A 269 -27.16 17.35 1.10
N GLN A 270 -27.37 17.57 -0.21
CA GLN A 270 -26.65 16.90 -1.30
C GLN A 270 -25.44 17.67 -1.84
N ALA A 271 -25.46 19.01 -1.76
CA ALA A 271 -24.36 19.88 -2.16
C ALA A 271 -23.00 19.54 -1.48
N PRO A 272 -22.92 19.27 -0.15
CA PRO A 272 -21.65 18.98 0.50
C PRO A 272 -21.04 17.64 0.06
N ALA A 273 -21.87 16.64 -0.28
CA ALA A 273 -21.37 15.33 -0.72
C ALA A 273 -20.70 15.41 -2.10
N ARG A 274 -21.32 16.15 -3.04
CA ARG A 274 -20.73 16.39 -4.37
C ARG A 274 -19.44 17.21 -4.28
N ALA A 275 -19.42 18.25 -3.46
CA ALA A 275 -18.22 19.06 -3.24
C ALA A 275 -17.05 18.22 -2.70
N VAL A 276 -17.29 17.37 -1.69
CA VAL A 276 -16.28 16.44 -1.17
C VAL A 276 -15.82 15.47 -2.25
N GLN A 277 -16.73 14.90 -3.04
CA GLN A 277 -16.38 13.99 -4.13
C GLN A 277 -15.44 14.65 -5.13
N VAL A 278 -15.77 15.87 -5.59
CA VAL A 278 -14.98 16.62 -6.56
C VAL A 278 -13.62 16.98 -5.98
N VAL A 279 -13.57 17.56 -4.78
CA VAL A 279 -12.30 17.95 -4.14
C VAL A 279 -11.38 16.75 -3.94
N VAL A 280 -11.92 15.60 -3.52
CA VAL A 280 -11.13 14.37 -3.37
C VAL A 280 -10.65 13.84 -4.72
N ALA A 281 -11.52 13.78 -5.73
CA ALA A 281 -11.15 13.29 -7.06
C ALA A 281 -10.07 14.18 -7.69
N VAL A 282 -10.23 15.50 -7.62
CA VAL A 282 -9.25 16.48 -8.13
C VAL A 282 -7.95 16.39 -7.33
N GLY A 283 -8.02 16.38 -6.00
CA GLY A 283 -6.83 16.29 -5.15
C GLY A 283 -6.00 15.03 -5.44
N LEU A 284 -6.64 13.86 -5.49
CA LEU A 284 -5.96 12.61 -5.85
C LEU A 284 -5.46 12.62 -7.30
N GLY A 285 -6.20 13.21 -8.23
CA GLY A 285 -5.78 13.39 -9.62
C GLY A 285 -4.53 14.25 -9.74
N VAL A 286 -4.43 15.35 -8.98
CA VAL A 286 -3.23 16.19 -8.90
C VAL A 286 -2.06 15.41 -8.32
N LEU A 287 -2.24 14.65 -7.24
CA LEU A 287 -1.16 13.83 -6.68
C LEU A 287 -0.67 12.76 -7.68
N ALA A 288 -1.57 12.14 -8.43
CA ALA A 288 -1.23 11.19 -9.49
C ALA A 288 -0.51 11.88 -10.67
N LEU A 289 -0.91 13.11 -11.03
CA LEU A 289 -0.24 13.88 -12.07
C LEU A 289 1.19 14.26 -11.64
N VAL A 290 1.39 14.69 -10.39
CA VAL A 290 2.73 14.99 -9.85
C VAL A 290 3.62 13.75 -9.91
N MET A 291 3.09 12.56 -9.57
CA MET A 291 3.83 11.30 -9.67
C MET A 291 4.40 11.06 -11.09
N VAL A 292 3.61 11.37 -12.12
CA VAL A 292 3.98 11.20 -13.53
C VAL A 292 4.90 12.34 -14.02
N ALA A 293 4.62 13.57 -13.62
CA ALA A 293 5.35 14.74 -14.07
C ALA A 293 6.75 14.84 -13.45
N LEU A 294 6.92 14.39 -12.20
CA LEU A 294 8.16 14.61 -11.45
C LEU A 294 9.42 14.03 -12.14
N PRO A 295 9.42 12.78 -12.66
CA PRO A 295 10.54 12.26 -13.46
C PRO A 295 10.85 13.06 -14.72
N LEU A 296 9.83 13.67 -15.34
CA LEU A 296 9.97 14.40 -16.61
C LEU A 296 10.48 15.82 -16.42
N LEU A 297 10.21 16.42 -15.26
CA LEU A 297 10.54 17.81 -14.95
C LEU A 297 11.89 17.96 -14.22
N VAL A 298 12.44 16.87 -13.69
CA VAL A 298 13.67 16.88 -12.89
C VAL A 298 14.82 16.29 -13.71
N SER A 299 15.77 17.13 -14.11
CA SER A 299 16.90 16.77 -14.96
C SER A 299 18.23 16.60 -14.23
N GLY A 300 18.33 17.00 -12.96
CA GLY A 300 19.59 16.94 -12.21
C GLY A 300 19.85 15.54 -11.63
N ASP A 301 21.01 14.94 -11.94
CA ASP A 301 21.37 13.58 -11.52
C ASP A 301 21.31 13.37 -10.01
N THR A 302 21.75 14.36 -9.23
CA THR A 302 21.82 14.31 -7.76
C THR A 302 20.50 14.69 -7.07
N ALA A 303 19.47 15.07 -7.85
CA ALA A 303 18.19 15.52 -7.31
C ALA A 303 17.52 14.44 -6.46
N PHE A 304 16.90 14.87 -5.35
CA PHE A 304 16.15 14.03 -4.42
C PHE A 304 16.93 12.80 -3.90
N SER A 305 18.22 12.99 -3.60
CA SER A 305 19.16 11.92 -3.21
C SER A 305 19.44 10.95 -4.34
N ASN A 306 19.95 11.48 -5.45
CA ASN A 306 20.39 10.73 -6.64
C ASN A 306 19.28 9.99 -7.40
N ARG A 307 18.01 10.35 -7.17
CA ARG A 307 16.87 9.76 -7.88
C ARG A 307 16.73 10.30 -9.31
N GLY A 308 17.19 11.52 -9.57
CA GLY A 308 17.17 12.12 -10.91
C GLY A 308 17.86 11.25 -11.96
N ARG A 309 19.05 10.72 -11.64
CA ARG A 309 19.77 9.79 -12.54
C ARG A 309 18.97 8.52 -12.86
N LEU A 310 18.27 7.96 -11.87
CA LEU A 310 17.44 6.76 -12.05
C LEU A 310 16.21 7.03 -12.92
N TRP A 311 15.65 8.24 -12.82
CA TRP A 311 14.52 8.68 -13.63
C TRP A 311 14.94 8.92 -15.07
N ALA A 312 16.06 9.61 -15.30
CA ALA A 312 16.63 9.81 -16.63
C ALA A 312 16.85 8.48 -17.34
N PHE A 313 17.51 7.52 -16.66
CA PHE A 313 17.67 6.16 -17.17
C PHE A 313 16.33 5.50 -17.53
N ALA A 314 15.35 5.54 -16.63
CA ALA A 314 14.05 4.91 -16.89
C ALA A 314 13.31 5.51 -18.09
N ILE A 315 13.42 6.83 -18.29
CA ILE A 315 12.80 7.56 -19.41
C ILE A 315 13.52 7.24 -20.72
N GLU A 316 14.85 7.25 -20.72
CA GLU A 316 15.66 6.89 -21.89
C GLU A 316 15.35 5.47 -22.36
N ARG A 317 15.38 4.50 -21.44
CA ARG A 317 15.02 3.11 -21.75
C ARG A 317 13.58 2.96 -22.20
N PHE A 318 12.64 3.72 -21.63
CA PHE A 318 11.28 3.74 -22.14
C PHE A 318 11.21 4.18 -23.61
N GLY A 319 12.03 5.15 -24.02
CA GLY A 319 12.13 5.61 -25.42
C GLY A 319 12.55 4.50 -26.39
N GLU A 320 13.37 3.55 -25.95
CA GLU A 320 13.84 2.42 -26.76
C GLU A 320 12.79 1.31 -26.92
N ALA A 321 11.92 1.11 -25.92
CA ALA A 321 10.90 0.06 -25.92
C ALA A 321 9.52 0.57 -25.43
N PRO A 322 8.90 1.54 -26.11
CA PRO A 322 7.78 2.31 -25.56
C PRO A 322 6.49 1.52 -25.38
N VAL A 323 6.26 0.48 -26.18
CA VAL A 323 4.98 -0.26 -26.15
C VAL A 323 4.96 -1.29 -25.02
N LEU A 324 5.98 -2.15 -24.96
CA LEU A 324 6.01 -3.32 -24.07
C LEU A 324 7.07 -3.24 -22.95
N GLY A 325 7.90 -2.19 -22.94
CA GLY A 325 8.98 -2.01 -21.96
C GLY A 325 10.07 -3.07 -22.00
N TRP A 326 11.02 -2.96 -21.08
CA TRP A 326 12.20 -3.80 -20.96
C TRP A 326 12.03 -5.03 -20.04
N GLY A 327 10.85 -5.17 -19.43
CA GLY A 327 10.55 -6.20 -18.44
C GLY A 327 10.74 -5.70 -16.99
N ALA A 328 10.12 -6.40 -16.04
CA ALA A 328 10.14 -6.00 -14.62
C ALA A 328 11.50 -6.14 -13.94
N ASP A 329 12.44 -6.85 -14.55
CA ASP A 329 13.78 -7.11 -14.06
C ASP A 329 14.85 -6.20 -14.67
N VAL A 330 14.46 -5.15 -15.42
CA VAL A 330 15.37 -4.20 -16.09
C VAL A 330 16.46 -3.64 -15.16
N PHE A 331 16.13 -3.26 -13.94
CA PHE A 331 17.10 -2.74 -12.97
C PHE A 331 18.05 -3.82 -12.43
N LYS A 332 17.62 -5.09 -12.40
CA LYS A 332 18.49 -6.21 -12.02
C LYS A 332 19.52 -6.48 -13.12
N GLN A 333 19.11 -6.40 -14.39
CA GLN A 333 20.03 -6.48 -15.53
C GLN A 333 21.02 -5.32 -15.56
N LEU A 334 20.55 -4.09 -15.32
CA LEU A 334 21.42 -2.92 -15.27
C LEU A 334 22.53 -3.08 -14.23
N ALA A 335 22.18 -3.56 -13.04
CA ALA A 335 23.14 -3.80 -11.98
C ALA A 335 24.20 -4.87 -12.32
N GLN A 336 23.95 -5.72 -13.32
CA GLN A 336 24.86 -6.76 -13.80
C GLN A 336 25.62 -6.35 -15.08
N SER A 337 25.39 -5.14 -15.58
CA SER A 337 25.96 -4.63 -16.83
C SER A 337 27.07 -3.59 -16.58
N GLU A 338 27.82 -3.26 -17.63
CA GLU A 338 28.83 -2.18 -17.60
C GLU A 338 28.21 -0.79 -17.35
N GLU A 339 26.91 -0.63 -17.60
CA GLU A 339 26.14 0.60 -17.33
C GLU A 339 25.64 0.69 -15.88
N ASN A 340 26.19 -0.10 -14.97
CA ASN A 340 25.76 -0.15 -13.58
C ASN A 340 25.76 1.25 -12.92
N LEU A 341 24.59 1.66 -12.44
CA LEU A 341 24.39 2.93 -11.71
C LEU A 341 24.83 2.82 -10.23
N GLY A 342 25.98 2.19 -9.97
CA GLY A 342 26.61 2.08 -8.66
C GLY A 342 26.06 0.99 -7.73
N GLY A 343 25.43 -0.07 -8.26
CA GLY A 343 24.92 -1.22 -7.49
C GLY A 343 23.70 -0.92 -6.61
N HIS A 344 23.37 0.36 -6.40
CA HIS A 344 22.25 0.85 -5.58
C HIS A 344 20.90 0.81 -6.33
N ALA A 345 20.94 0.75 -7.67
CA ALA A 345 19.79 0.95 -8.54
C ALA A 345 18.94 -0.33 -8.70
N SER A 346 18.12 -0.64 -7.69
CA SER A 346 17.20 -1.79 -7.73
C SER A 346 15.85 -1.51 -8.39
N HIS A 347 15.49 -0.24 -8.58
CA HIS A 347 14.22 0.23 -9.12
C HIS A 347 14.28 1.75 -9.37
N ALA A 348 13.29 2.30 -10.08
CA ALA A 348 13.26 3.70 -10.49
C ALA A 348 12.98 4.71 -9.34
N HIS A 349 12.66 4.25 -8.12
CA HIS A 349 12.22 5.13 -7.01
C HIS A 349 11.11 6.14 -7.41
N ASN A 350 10.25 5.76 -8.35
CA ASN A 350 9.04 6.46 -8.73
C ASN A 350 8.15 5.45 -9.47
N LEU A 351 6.88 5.36 -9.10
CA LEU A 351 5.99 4.33 -9.64
C LEU A 351 5.73 4.51 -11.14
N ALA A 352 5.56 5.74 -11.62
CA ALA A 352 5.29 6.02 -13.03
C ALA A 352 6.50 5.65 -13.90
N ALA A 353 7.69 6.10 -13.52
CA ALA A 353 8.94 5.77 -14.20
C ALA A 353 9.15 4.25 -14.22
N GLN A 354 8.92 3.56 -13.10
CA GLN A 354 9.04 2.09 -13.01
C GLN A 354 8.06 1.39 -13.95
N VAL A 355 6.80 1.82 -14.00
CA VAL A 355 5.77 1.23 -14.86
C VAL A 355 6.12 1.40 -16.34
N LEU A 356 6.54 2.60 -16.74
CA LEU A 356 6.92 2.91 -18.12
C LEU A 356 8.11 2.06 -18.58
N VAL A 357 9.21 2.04 -17.80
CA VAL A 357 10.40 1.29 -18.22
C VAL A 357 10.15 -0.22 -18.23
N SER A 358 9.34 -0.75 -17.31
CA SER A 358 9.13 -2.20 -17.19
C SER A 358 8.14 -2.78 -18.19
N GLY A 359 7.05 -2.07 -18.48
CA GLY A 359 5.95 -2.61 -19.31
C GLY A 359 5.40 -1.65 -20.36
N GLY A 360 6.04 -0.50 -20.56
CA GLY A 360 5.68 0.49 -21.57
C GLY A 360 4.27 1.06 -21.39
N LEU A 361 3.73 1.56 -22.50
CA LEU A 361 2.39 2.13 -22.59
C LEU A 361 1.30 1.11 -22.22
N VAL A 362 1.49 -0.17 -22.55
CA VAL A 362 0.50 -1.22 -22.27
C VAL A 362 0.30 -1.40 -20.76
N LEU A 363 1.40 -1.50 -20.00
CA LEU A 363 1.31 -1.58 -18.54
C LEU A 363 0.83 -0.26 -17.94
N ALA A 364 1.27 0.89 -18.49
CA ALA A 364 0.81 2.19 -18.05
C ALA A 364 -0.71 2.35 -18.15
N VAL A 365 -1.32 1.95 -19.27
CA VAL A 365 -2.79 2.00 -19.44
C VAL A 365 -3.49 1.12 -18.41
N ALA A 366 -3.01 -0.10 -18.17
CA ALA A 366 -3.60 -0.98 -17.15
C ALA A 366 -3.49 -0.39 -15.73
N MET A 367 -2.35 0.22 -15.40
CA MET A 367 -2.14 0.89 -14.13
C MET A 367 -2.98 2.16 -13.97
N VAL A 368 -3.14 2.96 -15.03
CA VAL A 368 -4.03 4.13 -15.05
C VAL A 368 -5.48 3.70 -14.84
N ALA A 369 -5.94 2.63 -15.49
CA ALA A 369 -7.28 2.11 -15.29
C ALA A 369 -7.49 1.63 -13.83
N LEU A 370 -6.53 0.90 -13.27
CA LEU A 370 -6.57 0.41 -11.89
C LEU A 370 -6.63 1.56 -10.87
N LEU A 371 -5.69 2.50 -10.95
CA LEU A 371 -5.59 3.64 -10.03
C LEU A 371 -6.72 4.64 -10.25
N GLY A 372 -7.13 4.88 -11.50
CA GLY A 372 -8.29 5.70 -11.83
C GLY A 372 -9.58 5.12 -11.21
N CYS A 373 -9.78 3.80 -11.31
CA CYS A 373 -10.89 3.13 -10.63
C CYS A 373 -10.82 3.32 -9.11
N ALA A 374 -9.64 3.13 -8.50
CA ALA A 374 -9.44 3.35 -7.07
C ALA A 374 -9.75 4.80 -6.65
N ILE A 375 -9.29 5.80 -7.41
CA ILE A 375 -9.56 7.22 -7.16
C ILE A 375 -11.06 7.52 -7.22
N LEU A 376 -11.74 7.07 -8.28
CA LEU A 376 -13.18 7.28 -8.44
C LEU A 376 -13.99 6.64 -7.31
N ARG A 377 -13.60 5.43 -6.88
CA ARG A 377 -14.24 4.74 -5.77
C ARG A 377 -13.97 5.42 -4.43
N SER A 378 -12.73 5.88 -4.20
CA SER A 378 -12.36 6.65 -3.01
C SER A 378 -13.10 7.99 -2.92
N ALA A 379 -13.26 8.70 -4.04
CA ALA A 379 -14.03 9.93 -4.08
C ALA A 379 -15.51 9.71 -3.73
N ARG A 380 -16.13 8.66 -4.30
CA ARG A 380 -17.52 8.26 -3.96
C ARG A 380 -17.65 7.84 -2.49
N SER A 381 -16.66 7.12 -1.97
CA SER A 381 -16.57 6.73 -0.56
C SER A 381 -16.54 7.97 0.36
N ALA A 382 -15.70 8.96 0.05
CA ALA A 382 -15.58 10.20 0.82
C ALA A 382 -16.90 11.01 0.86
N ALA A 383 -17.60 11.06 -0.27
CA ALA A 383 -18.92 11.70 -0.41
C ALA A 383 -19.97 11.06 0.51
N GLN A 384 -19.84 9.76 0.78
CA GLN A 384 -20.68 8.99 1.70
C GLN A 384 -20.22 9.06 3.17
N GLY A 385 -19.19 9.87 3.48
CA GLY A 385 -18.65 10.02 4.83
C GLY A 385 -17.53 9.04 5.20
N TRP A 386 -17.03 8.27 4.22
CA TRP A 386 -15.99 7.25 4.40
C TRP A 386 -14.63 7.76 3.93
N ASP A 387 -13.90 8.43 4.83
CA ASP A 387 -12.67 9.14 4.44
C ASP A 387 -11.41 8.27 4.42
N TRP A 388 -11.46 7.01 4.89
CA TRP A 388 -10.26 6.18 4.90
C TRP A 388 -9.66 5.97 3.49
N ALA A 389 -10.50 5.62 2.52
CA ALA A 389 -10.05 5.28 1.16
C ALA A 389 -9.27 6.43 0.48
N PRO A 390 -9.75 7.69 0.47
CA PRO A 390 -8.95 8.78 -0.07
C PRO A 390 -7.72 9.10 0.77
N LEU A 391 -7.75 8.96 2.10
CA LEU A 391 -6.56 9.18 2.94
C LEU A 391 -5.47 8.13 2.66
N PHE A 392 -5.85 6.86 2.52
CA PHE A 392 -4.95 5.80 2.07
C PHE A 392 -4.35 6.12 0.70
N LEU A 393 -5.17 6.52 -0.28
CA LEU A 393 -4.67 6.86 -1.62
C LEU A 393 -3.77 8.09 -1.63
N THR A 394 -4.03 9.08 -0.77
CA THR A 394 -3.13 10.23 -0.59
C THR A 394 -1.74 9.76 -0.14
N ALA A 395 -1.65 8.93 0.89
CA ALA A 395 -0.37 8.39 1.34
C ALA A 395 0.31 7.56 0.23
N PHE A 396 -0.44 6.66 -0.40
CA PHE A 396 0.05 5.81 -1.49
C PHE A 396 0.64 6.64 -2.63
N LEU A 397 -0.08 7.65 -3.14
CA LEU A 397 0.35 8.47 -4.27
C LEU A 397 1.56 9.35 -3.90
N VAL A 398 1.58 9.94 -2.71
CA VAL A 398 2.72 10.76 -2.27
C VAL A 398 3.97 9.90 -2.09
N VAL A 399 3.84 8.68 -1.57
CA VAL A 399 4.98 7.77 -1.52
C VAL A 399 5.41 7.34 -2.93
N ALA A 400 4.46 7.13 -3.84
CA ALA A 400 4.74 6.77 -5.24
C ALA A 400 5.53 7.83 -6.04
N TRP A 401 5.63 9.07 -5.54
CA TRP A 401 6.49 10.10 -6.13
C TRP A 401 7.97 9.75 -6.05
N PHE A 402 8.37 9.09 -4.97
CA PHE A 402 9.77 8.91 -4.58
C PHE A 402 10.14 7.47 -4.23
N GLU A 403 9.17 6.57 -4.30
CA GLU A 403 9.34 5.14 -4.09
C GLU A 403 8.43 4.37 -5.06
N VAL A 404 8.58 3.05 -5.08
CA VAL A 404 7.70 2.16 -5.86
C VAL A 404 6.89 1.29 -4.89
N PRO A 405 5.76 1.80 -4.36
CA PRO A 405 4.94 1.08 -3.39
C PRO A 405 4.20 -0.12 -3.99
N LEU A 406 4.14 -0.24 -5.31
CA LEU A 406 3.39 -1.29 -6.00
C LEU A 406 4.21 -1.86 -7.16
N VAL A 407 4.71 -3.08 -6.97
CA VAL A 407 5.22 -3.97 -8.03
C VAL A 407 4.57 -5.32 -7.87
N LEU A 408 4.06 -5.87 -8.98
CA LEU A 408 3.11 -6.99 -8.94
C LEU A 408 3.79 -8.36 -8.88
N THR A 409 5.12 -8.41 -8.99
CA THR A 409 5.87 -9.68 -9.07
C THR A 409 6.91 -9.91 -7.99
N ASP A 410 7.49 -8.86 -7.36
CA ASP A 410 8.62 -9.05 -6.44
C ASP A 410 8.63 -8.15 -5.18
N ARG A 411 7.64 -7.28 -4.99
CA ARG A 411 7.49 -6.44 -3.77
C ARG A 411 6.54 -7.04 -2.72
N ILE A 412 6.61 -8.36 -2.52
CA ILE A 412 5.71 -9.11 -1.62
C ILE A 412 5.68 -8.54 -0.19
N ARG A 413 6.83 -8.05 0.31
CA ARG A 413 6.95 -7.45 1.65
C ARG A 413 5.97 -6.30 1.90
N GLN A 414 5.55 -5.61 0.84
CA GLN A 414 4.64 -4.47 0.91
C GLN A 414 3.17 -4.87 0.69
N TYR A 415 2.88 -6.10 0.26
CA TYR A 415 1.52 -6.52 -0.12
C TYR A 415 0.49 -6.42 1.02
N PRO A 416 0.79 -6.77 2.28
CA PRO A 416 -0.17 -6.58 3.37
C PRO A 416 -0.58 -5.12 3.59
N TYR A 417 0.28 -4.18 3.19
CA TYR A 417 0.17 -2.75 3.52
C TYR A 417 -0.27 -1.90 2.33
N VAL A 418 -0.04 -2.37 1.12
CA VAL A 418 -0.37 -1.64 -0.11
C VAL A 418 -1.42 -2.38 -0.92
N VAL A 419 -1.15 -3.64 -1.30
CA VAL A 419 -2.03 -4.43 -2.16
C VAL A 419 -3.34 -4.75 -1.46
N VAL A 420 -3.29 -5.26 -0.22
CA VAL A 420 -4.50 -5.61 0.53
C VAL A 420 -5.42 -4.38 0.72
N PRO A 421 -4.93 -3.23 1.24
CA PRO A 421 -5.75 -2.01 1.31
C PRO A 421 -6.28 -1.52 -0.03
N LEU A 422 -5.47 -1.53 -1.10
CA LEU A 422 -5.92 -1.15 -2.44
C LEU A 422 -7.06 -2.04 -2.92
N LEU A 423 -6.96 -3.35 -2.71
CA LEU A 423 -8.02 -4.31 -3.05
C LEU A 423 -9.27 -4.12 -2.18
N VAL A 424 -9.12 -3.72 -0.92
CA VAL A 424 -10.27 -3.30 -0.10
C VAL A 424 -10.96 -2.10 -0.74
N VAL A 425 -10.24 -1.05 -1.16
CA VAL A 425 -10.84 0.11 -1.87
C VAL A 425 -11.61 -0.33 -3.13
N LEU A 426 -11.03 -1.26 -3.91
CA LEU A 426 -11.60 -1.72 -5.17
C LEU A 426 -12.80 -2.66 -4.99
N PHE A 427 -12.74 -3.61 -4.05
CA PHE A 427 -13.77 -4.63 -3.90
C PHE A 427 -14.85 -4.29 -2.88
N VAL A 428 -14.63 -3.30 -2.00
CA VAL A 428 -15.57 -3.03 -0.90
C VAL A 428 -17.00 -2.83 -1.37
N GLN A 429 -17.94 -3.42 -0.63
CA GLN A 429 -19.36 -3.27 -0.93
C GLN A 429 -19.92 -1.96 -0.31
N PRO A 430 -20.68 -1.16 -1.09
CA PRO A 430 -21.45 -0.07 -0.51
C PRO A 430 -22.55 -0.63 0.42
N VAL A 431 -22.78 0.00 1.56
CA VAL A 431 -23.68 -0.45 2.65
C VAL A 431 -25.09 -0.79 2.15
N ALA A 432 -25.59 -0.06 1.15
CA ALA A 432 -26.92 -0.29 0.54
C ALA A 432 -27.05 -1.64 -0.21
N ALA A 433 -25.94 -2.25 -0.63
CA ALA A 433 -25.92 -3.57 -1.25
C ALA A 433 -25.80 -4.70 -0.21
N ALA A 434 -25.04 -4.45 0.87
CA ALA A 434 -24.84 -5.40 1.96
C ALA A 434 -26.16 -5.74 2.68
N VAL A 435 -27.01 -4.73 2.93
CA VAL A 435 -28.34 -4.92 3.55
C VAL A 435 -29.28 -5.75 2.66
N ARG A 436 -29.19 -5.62 1.33
CA ARG A 436 -29.98 -6.46 0.40
C ARG A 436 -29.44 -7.88 0.29
N SER A 437 -28.13 -8.07 0.39
CA SER A 437 -27.51 -9.40 0.40
C SER A 437 -27.83 -10.16 1.68
N SER A 438 -27.85 -9.49 2.84
CA SER A 438 -28.21 -10.11 4.12
C SER A 438 -29.70 -10.44 4.22
N ALA A 439 -30.57 -9.63 3.59
CA ALA A 439 -31.99 -9.91 3.50
C ALA A 439 -32.28 -11.14 2.61
N ARG A 440 -31.58 -11.28 1.48
CA ARG A 440 -31.75 -12.43 0.57
C ARG A 440 -31.15 -13.74 1.10
N SER A 441 -30.15 -13.68 1.99
CA SER A 441 -29.61 -14.88 2.66
C SER A 441 -30.40 -15.29 3.91
N ALA A 442 -31.41 -14.50 4.29
CA ALA A 442 -32.27 -14.75 5.46
C ALA A 442 -33.69 -15.18 5.07
N GLU A 443 -34.00 -15.29 3.77
CA GLU A 443 -35.20 -15.96 3.29
C GLU A 443 -34.88 -17.46 3.14
N PRO A 444 -35.59 -18.35 3.89
CA PRO A 444 -35.36 -19.79 3.88
C PRO A 444 -35.74 -20.47 2.55
#